data_AF-A0A9D2FP83-F1
#
_entry.id   AF-A0A9D2FP83-F1
#
_cell.length_a   1.000
_cell.length_b   1.000
_cell.length_c   1.000
_cell.angle_alpha   90.00
_cell.angle_beta   90.00
_cell.angle_gamma   90.00
#
_symmetry.space_group_name_H-M   'P 1'
#
loop_
_entity.id
_entity.type
_entity.pdbx_description
1 polymer ?
#
loop_
_entity_poly.entity_id
_entity_poly.type
_entity_poly.pdbx_seq_one_letter_code
_entity_poly.pdbx_strand_id
1 'polypeptide(L)'
;MKREDLHIRDPFIYTENGIYYLLGTTGNDSWDRGSDLVLYVSRDLERFEKKCVLVTDGSLSSYQNIWAPELHFYRGKYYLIVSVYRADLGRGSLILVSDTLDESFTMLTGNYITPNGWGCLDATLFVYENTPYLCFSNEWTTPISRDGDGSLFIAELKEDLTELIGNPKKIV
;
A
#
# COMPACT_ATOMS: atom_id res chain seq x y z
N MET A 1 -18.80 -14.32 -2.28
CA MET A 1 -19.48 -13.13 -1.69
C MET A 1 -19.86 -12.21 -2.82
N LYS A 2 -21.01 -11.52 -2.78
CA LYS A 2 -21.28 -10.48 -3.76
C LYS A 2 -20.50 -9.21 -3.38
N ARG A 3 -20.29 -8.30 -4.34
CA ARG A 3 -19.62 -7.02 -4.08
C ARG A 3 -20.31 -6.18 -2.99
N GLU A 4 -21.64 -6.25 -2.90
CA GLU A 4 -22.44 -5.54 -1.89
C GLU A 4 -22.27 -6.09 -0.47
N ASP A 5 -21.78 -7.33 -0.35
CA ASP A 5 -21.51 -7.99 0.93
C ASP A 5 -20.07 -7.73 1.43
N LEU A 6 -19.22 -7.07 0.62
CA LEU A 6 -17.83 -6.82 0.99
C LEU A 6 -17.73 -5.58 1.89
N HIS A 7 -17.30 -5.82 3.13
CA HIS A 7 -16.97 -4.76 4.08
C HIS A 7 -15.51 -4.35 3.86
N ILE A 8 -15.32 -3.33 3.04
CA ILE A 8 -14.01 -2.90 2.57
C ILE A 8 -13.96 -1.38 2.40
N ARG A 9 -12.82 -0.78 2.75
CA ARG A 9 -12.48 0.61 2.40
C ARG A 9 -11.27 0.62 1.49
N ASP A 10 -11.07 1.73 0.79
CA ASP A 10 -9.92 1.98 -0.07
C ASP A 10 -9.67 0.82 -1.07
N PRO A 11 -10.71 0.39 -1.83
CA PRO A 11 -10.60 -0.79 -2.67
C PRO A 11 -9.64 -0.55 -3.84
N PHE A 12 -8.67 -1.45 -4.01
CA PHE A 12 -7.73 -1.46 -5.11
C PHE A 12 -7.86 -2.75 -5.93
N ILE A 13 -7.95 -2.62 -7.25
CA ILE A 13 -8.06 -3.76 -8.18
C ILE A 13 -6.78 -3.86 -9.01
N TYR A 14 -6.04 -4.95 -8.84
CA TYR A 14 -5.04 -5.41 -9.80
C TYR A 14 -5.71 -6.36 -10.79
N THR A 15 -5.38 -6.26 -12.09
CA THR A 15 -5.96 -7.12 -13.12
C THR A 15 -4.87 -7.85 -13.88
N GLU A 16 -5.01 -9.17 -14.01
CA GLU A 16 -4.08 -9.99 -14.78
C GLU A 16 -4.82 -11.18 -15.41
N ASN A 17 -4.55 -11.44 -16.70
CA ASN A 17 -5.12 -12.58 -17.43
C ASN A 17 -6.67 -12.68 -17.34
N GLY A 18 -7.35 -11.53 -17.32
CA GLY A 18 -8.81 -11.46 -17.19
C GLY A 18 -9.36 -11.80 -15.80
N ILE A 19 -8.49 -11.85 -14.78
CA ILE A 19 -8.84 -12.02 -13.36
C ILE A 19 -8.64 -10.70 -12.65
N TYR A 20 -9.60 -10.36 -11.78
CA TYR A 20 -9.55 -9.18 -10.92
C TYR A 20 -9.16 -9.60 -9.50
N TYR A 21 -8.14 -8.94 -8.97
CA TYR A 21 -7.58 -9.16 -7.65
C TYR A 21 -7.86 -7.93 -6.79
N LEU A 22 -8.73 -8.08 -5.80
CA LEU A 22 -9.20 -7.01 -4.94
C LEU A 22 -8.47 -7.04 -3.60
N LEU A 23 -7.93 -5.87 -3.24
CA LEU A 23 -7.42 -5.54 -1.91
C LEU A 23 -8.12 -4.29 -1.39
N GLY A 24 -7.96 -4.05 -0.10
CA GLY A 24 -8.38 -2.82 0.55
C GLY A 24 -8.20 -2.92 2.05
N THR A 25 -8.61 -1.87 2.75
CA THR A 25 -8.68 -1.88 4.20
C THR A 25 -9.87 -2.75 4.62
N THR A 26 -9.60 -3.96 5.11
CA THR A 26 -10.60 -4.89 5.65
C THR A 26 -10.45 -5.02 7.16
N GLY A 27 -11.17 -5.96 7.79
CA GLY A 27 -11.12 -6.20 9.24
C GLY A 27 -12.28 -5.51 9.98
N ASN A 28 -12.34 -5.74 11.29
CA ASN A 28 -13.45 -5.24 12.12
C ASN A 28 -13.29 -3.77 12.51
N ASP A 29 -12.07 -3.33 12.81
CA ASP A 29 -11.77 -1.95 13.20
C ASP A 29 -10.50 -1.45 12.50
N SER A 30 -10.66 -0.46 11.64
CA SER A 30 -9.54 0.17 10.93
C SER A 30 -8.62 0.93 11.88
N TRP A 31 -9.11 1.38 13.03
CA TRP A 31 -8.35 2.24 13.96
C TRP A 31 -7.52 1.48 14.99
N ASP A 32 -7.71 0.16 15.12
CA ASP A 32 -6.83 -0.74 15.87
C ASP A 32 -5.76 -1.33 14.93
N ARG A 33 -5.75 -2.65 14.70
CA ARG A 33 -4.78 -3.30 13.79
C ARG A 33 -4.90 -2.81 12.35
N GLY A 34 -6.11 -2.54 11.86
CA GLY A 34 -6.36 -2.27 10.44
C GLY A 34 -6.60 -3.53 9.62
N SER A 35 -6.16 -3.53 8.37
CA SER A 35 -6.41 -4.58 7.38
C SER A 35 -5.75 -5.91 7.70
N ASP A 36 -6.48 -7.00 7.44
CA ASP A 36 -5.97 -8.36 7.42
C ASP A 36 -5.23 -8.70 6.11
N LEU A 37 -5.20 -7.77 5.13
CA LEU A 37 -4.56 -7.96 3.81
C LEU A 37 -5.08 -9.21 3.08
N VAL A 38 -6.40 -9.40 3.14
CA VAL A 38 -7.09 -10.47 2.43
C VAL A 38 -7.15 -10.13 0.94
N LEU A 39 -6.60 -11.02 0.11
CA LEU A 39 -6.74 -10.94 -1.33
C LEU A 39 -8.03 -11.66 -1.76
N TYR A 40 -8.90 -10.93 -2.44
CA TYR A 40 -10.07 -11.50 -3.09
C TYR A 40 -9.85 -11.62 -4.60
N VAL A 41 -10.50 -12.60 -5.23
CA VAL A 41 -10.49 -12.79 -6.69
C VAL A 41 -11.89 -12.74 -7.25
N SER A 42 -12.01 -12.16 -8.45
CA SER A 42 -13.24 -12.14 -9.22
C SER A 42 -12.96 -12.32 -10.72
N ARG A 43 -13.96 -12.82 -11.44
CA ARG A 43 -13.98 -12.89 -12.92
C ARG A 43 -14.96 -11.91 -13.55
N ASP A 44 -15.82 -11.29 -12.75
CA ASP A 44 -16.97 -10.49 -13.22
C ASP A 44 -17.17 -9.17 -12.45
N LEU A 45 -16.34 -8.89 -11.44
CA LEU A 45 -16.46 -7.78 -10.50
C LEU A 45 -17.77 -7.74 -9.68
N GLU A 46 -18.58 -8.79 -9.76
CA GLU A 46 -19.84 -8.92 -9.03
C GLU A 46 -19.73 -9.95 -7.91
N ARG A 47 -18.99 -11.03 -8.15
CA ARG A 47 -18.72 -12.10 -7.18
C ARG A 47 -17.24 -12.19 -6.87
N PHE A 48 -16.93 -12.17 -5.58
CA PHE A 48 -15.58 -12.25 -5.05
C PHE A 48 -15.42 -13.47 -4.16
N GLU A 49 -14.28 -14.13 -4.28
CA GLU A 49 -13.87 -15.26 -3.45
C GLU A 49 -12.58 -14.90 -2.72
N LYS A 50 -12.48 -15.26 -1.43
CA LYS A 50 -11.23 -15.10 -0.70
C LYS A 50 -10.19 -16.07 -1.28
N LYS A 51 -9.06 -15.54 -1.72
CA LYS A 51 -7.92 -16.35 -2.21
C LYS A 51 -6.97 -16.70 -1.07
N CYS A 52 -6.38 -15.70 -0.42
CA CYS A 52 -5.44 -15.89 0.69
C CYS A 52 -5.29 -14.60 1.52
N VAL A 53 -4.46 -14.64 2.56
CA VAL A 53 -3.91 -13.47 3.26
C VAL A 53 -2.48 -13.29 2.77
N LEU A 54 -2.13 -12.11 2.27
CA LEU A 54 -0.85 -11.92 1.55
C LEU A 54 0.38 -11.96 2.46
N VAL A 55 0.26 -11.47 3.70
CA VAL A 55 1.39 -11.29 4.61
C VAL A 55 1.17 -12.11 5.88
N THR A 56 1.91 -13.20 6.03
CA THR A 56 1.76 -14.14 7.16
C THR A 56 3.04 -14.36 7.97
N ASP A 57 4.15 -13.72 7.60
CA ASP A 57 5.47 -13.89 8.22
C ASP A 57 5.63 -13.20 9.59
N GLY A 58 4.61 -12.44 10.02
CA GLY A 58 4.62 -11.70 11.27
C GLY A 58 5.36 -10.35 11.23
N SER A 59 5.88 -9.94 10.06
CA SER A 59 6.60 -8.68 9.88
C SER A 59 5.76 -7.45 10.26
N LEU A 60 4.45 -7.52 10.10
CA LEU A 60 3.51 -6.44 10.44
C LEU A 60 3.02 -6.47 11.90
N SER A 61 3.50 -7.38 12.75
CA SER A 61 2.97 -7.58 14.12
C SER A 61 3.14 -6.37 15.05
N SER A 62 4.14 -5.53 14.83
CA SER A 62 4.37 -4.30 15.60
C SER A 62 3.62 -3.08 15.05
N TYR A 63 2.86 -3.22 13.96
CA TYR A 63 2.21 -2.12 13.26
C TYR A 63 0.70 -2.14 13.51
N GLN A 64 0.13 -0.94 13.52
CA GLN A 64 -1.31 -0.69 13.59
C GLN A 64 -1.75 0.07 12.33
N ASN A 65 -3.06 0.28 12.20
CA ASN A 65 -3.63 1.07 11.13
C ASN A 65 -3.13 0.67 9.73
N ILE A 66 -3.11 -0.65 9.46
CA ILE A 66 -2.75 -1.20 8.16
C ILE A 66 -3.82 -0.79 7.15
N TRP A 67 -3.55 0.23 6.33
CA TRP A 67 -4.54 0.91 5.49
C TRP A 67 -4.15 0.97 4.02
N ALA A 68 -5.18 1.08 3.18
CA ALA A 68 -5.11 1.35 1.75
C ALA A 68 -4.03 0.53 1.01
N PRO A 69 -4.06 -0.82 1.12
CA PRO A 69 -3.10 -1.65 0.40
C PRO A 69 -3.32 -1.58 -1.11
N GLU A 70 -2.24 -1.36 -1.86
CA GLU A 70 -2.23 -1.42 -3.32
C GLU A 70 -1.25 -2.47 -3.83
N LEU A 71 -1.62 -3.15 -4.92
CA LEU A 71 -0.84 -4.23 -5.51
C LEU A 71 -0.38 -3.89 -6.91
N HIS A 72 0.93 -3.99 -7.12
CA HIS A 72 1.58 -3.59 -8.36
C HIS A 72 2.44 -4.73 -8.89
N PHE A 73 2.30 -5.07 -10.17
CA PHE A 73 3.25 -5.95 -10.84
C PHE A 73 4.30 -5.12 -11.56
N TYR A 74 5.57 -5.35 -11.23
CA TYR A 74 6.67 -4.57 -11.76
C TYR A 74 7.92 -5.45 -11.89
N ARG A 75 8.58 -5.38 -13.05
CA ARG A 75 9.82 -6.14 -13.35
C ARG A 75 9.80 -7.62 -12.93
N GLY A 76 8.66 -8.31 -13.14
CA GLY A 76 8.54 -9.74 -12.89
C GLY A 76 8.13 -10.15 -11.47
N LYS A 77 7.88 -9.18 -10.57
CA LYS A 77 7.48 -9.43 -9.17
C LYS A 77 6.23 -8.64 -8.81
N TYR A 78 5.58 -9.06 -7.73
CA TYR A 78 4.46 -8.37 -7.11
C TYR A 78 4.93 -7.53 -5.94
N TYR A 79 4.46 -6.29 -5.87
CA TYR A 79 4.76 -5.33 -4.82
C TYR A 79 3.46 -4.88 -4.17
N LEU A 80 3.38 -5.06 -2.85
CA LEU A 80 2.28 -4.59 -2.02
C LEU A 80 2.74 -3.33 -1.30
N ILE A 81 2.08 -2.21 -1.55
CA ILE A 81 2.33 -0.95 -0.84
C ILE A 81 1.21 -0.77 0.17
N VAL A 82 1.56 -0.46 1.42
CA VAL A 82 0.57 -0.36 2.49
C VAL A 82 0.95 0.74 3.47
N SER A 83 -0.03 1.51 3.92
CA SER A 83 0.14 2.50 4.98
C SER A 83 0.05 1.83 6.35
N VAL A 84 0.93 2.19 7.26
CA VAL A 84 1.00 1.62 8.60
C VAL A 84 1.38 2.69 9.62
N TYR A 85 1.05 2.44 10.88
CA TYR A 85 1.42 3.29 12.00
C TYR A 85 2.21 2.50 13.05
N ARG A 86 3.21 3.17 13.63
CA ARG A 86 3.94 2.72 14.81
C ARG A 86 4.14 3.89 15.76
N ALA A 87 3.94 3.69 17.05
CA ALA A 87 4.01 4.76 18.04
C ALA A 87 5.39 5.46 18.09
N ASP A 88 6.47 4.71 17.84
CA ASP A 88 7.85 5.22 17.85
C ASP A 88 8.28 5.86 16.51
N LEU A 89 7.60 5.57 15.41
CA LEU A 89 7.97 6.01 14.06
C LEU A 89 6.97 6.99 13.43
N GLY A 90 5.73 7.02 13.92
CA GLY A 90 4.61 7.66 13.26
C GLY A 90 4.03 6.82 12.11
N ARG A 91 3.25 7.49 11.25
CA ARG A 91 2.61 6.90 10.08
C ARG A 91 3.50 7.00 8.85
N GLY A 92 3.59 5.92 8.08
CA GLY A 92 4.28 5.89 6.80
C GLY A 92 3.82 4.71 5.95
N SER A 93 4.41 4.54 4.78
CA SER A 93 4.11 3.41 3.90
C SER A 93 5.28 2.45 3.80
N LEU A 94 4.99 1.15 3.76
CA LEU A 94 5.93 0.06 3.51
C LEU A 94 5.75 -0.46 2.09
N ILE A 95 6.80 -1.05 1.53
CA ILE A 95 6.73 -1.91 0.34
C ILE A 95 7.05 -3.35 0.79
N LEU A 96 6.19 -4.28 0.41
CA LEU A 96 6.41 -5.72 0.53
C LEU A 96 6.48 -6.34 -0.88
N VAL A 97 7.19 -7.44 -1.02
CA VAL A 97 7.47 -8.08 -2.31
C VAL A 97 7.21 -9.58 -2.26
N SER A 98 6.73 -10.14 -3.37
CA SER A 98 6.70 -11.57 -3.64
C SER A 98 6.92 -11.88 -5.13
N ASP A 99 7.40 -13.09 -5.40
CA ASP A 99 7.43 -13.70 -6.75
C ASP A 99 6.06 -14.19 -7.21
N THR A 100 5.15 -14.46 -6.28
CA THR A 100 3.84 -15.04 -6.54
C THR A 100 2.75 -14.26 -5.82
N LEU A 101 1.53 -14.36 -6.34
CA LEU A 101 0.38 -13.71 -5.74
C LEU A 101 -0.30 -14.65 -4.73
N ASP A 102 0.38 -14.94 -3.63
CA ASP A 102 -0.05 -15.82 -2.53
C ASP A 102 0.41 -15.28 -1.15
N GLU A 103 0.46 -16.13 -0.12
CA GLU A 103 0.86 -15.78 1.26
C GLU A 103 2.35 -15.48 1.51
N SER A 104 3.16 -15.28 0.46
CA SER A 104 4.62 -15.16 0.55
C SER A 104 5.18 -13.73 0.57
N PHE A 105 4.35 -12.69 0.74
CA PHE A 105 4.85 -11.32 0.77
C PHE A 105 5.70 -11.05 2.01
N THR A 106 6.88 -10.49 1.78
CA THR A 106 7.82 -10.06 2.84
C THR A 106 8.24 -8.61 2.63
N MET A 107 8.63 -7.90 3.69
CA MET A 107 9.08 -6.50 3.57
C MET A 107 10.28 -6.39 2.62
N LEU A 108 10.23 -5.42 1.70
CA LEU A 108 11.30 -5.20 0.73
C LEU A 108 12.60 -4.73 1.40
N THR A 109 12.51 -3.78 2.34
CA THR A 109 13.69 -3.18 3.00
C THR A 109 13.62 -3.16 4.53
N GLY A 110 12.46 -3.49 5.11
CA GLY A 110 12.21 -3.36 6.55
C GLY A 110 12.00 -1.93 7.05
N ASN A 111 12.01 -0.93 6.16
CA ASN A 111 11.84 0.50 6.48
C ASN A 111 10.67 1.10 5.70
N TYR A 112 10.14 2.23 6.16
CA TYR A 112 9.19 3.02 5.38
C TYR A 112 9.84 3.48 4.08
N ILE A 113 9.08 3.43 2.97
CA ILE A 113 9.49 4.01 1.70
C ILE A 113 9.25 5.53 1.67
N THR A 114 8.25 6.00 2.43
CA THR A 114 7.98 7.43 2.62
C THR A 114 9.04 8.07 3.54
N PRO A 115 9.29 9.38 3.44
CA PRO A 115 10.32 10.06 4.24
C PRO A 115 10.15 9.86 5.75
N ASN A 116 11.28 9.62 6.43
CA ASN A 116 11.29 9.51 7.89
C ASN A 116 10.91 10.85 8.56
N GLY A 117 10.15 10.77 9.64
CA GLY A 117 9.73 11.94 10.43
C GLY A 117 8.56 12.72 9.83
N TRP A 118 8.01 12.30 8.69
CA TRP A 118 6.77 12.82 8.14
C TRP A 118 5.64 11.83 8.45
N GLY A 119 4.46 12.31 8.85
CA GLY A 119 3.28 11.47 8.79
C GLY A 119 2.87 11.32 7.33
N CYS A 120 2.97 10.11 6.79
CA CYS A 120 2.65 9.82 5.39
C CYS A 120 1.69 8.64 5.27
N LEU A 121 0.88 8.65 4.21
CA LEU A 121 -0.09 7.59 3.92
C LEU A 121 -0.47 7.57 2.43
N ASP A 122 -1.21 6.53 2.06
CA ASP A 122 -1.80 6.26 0.75
C ASP A 122 -0.77 6.37 -0.39
N ALA A 123 0.38 5.72 -0.18
CA ALA A 123 1.42 5.67 -1.19
C ALA A 123 1.04 4.71 -2.33
N THR A 124 1.27 5.15 -3.57
CA THR A 124 1.02 4.39 -4.80
C THR A 124 2.24 4.42 -5.71
N LEU A 125 2.45 3.33 -6.45
CA LEU A 125 3.49 3.24 -7.46
C LEU A 125 2.95 3.73 -8.80
N PHE A 126 3.66 4.68 -9.41
CA PHE A 126 3.40 5.17 -10.75
C PHE A 126 4.64 4.95 -11.63
N VAL A 127 4.51 4.20 -12.72
CA VAL A 127 5.62 3.95 -13.65
C VAL A 127 5.38 4.74 -14.93
N TYR A 128 6.31 5.64 -15.25
CA TYR A 128 6.29 6.46 -16.47
C TYR A 128 7.59 6.25 -17.25
N GLU A 129 7.48 5.88 -18.53
CA GLU A 129 8.64 5.62 -19.41
C GLU A 129 9.69 4.65 -18.79
N ASN A 130 9.22 3.63 -18.07
CA ASN A 130 10.02 2.65 -17.30
C ASN A 130 10.68 3.18 -16.02
N THR A 131 10.47 4.45 -15.67
CA THR A 131 10.93 5.04 -14.43
C THR A 131 9.85 4.92 -13.36
N PRO A 132 10.13 4.27 -12.21
CA PRO A 132 9.19 4.19 -11.12
C PRO A 132 9.18 5.47 -10.29
N TYR A 133 8.00 5.88 -9.86
CA TYR A 133 7.76 7.01 -8.97
C TYR A 133 6.85 6.57 -7.83
N LEU A 134 7.09 7.11 -6.65
CA LEU A 134 6.18 7.02 -5.52
C LEU A 134 5.37 8.31 -5.43
N CYS A 135 4.05 8.19 -5.52
CA CYS A 135 3.12 9.26 -5.13
C CYS A 135 2.58 8.94 -3.74
N PHE A 136 2.49 9.92 -2.85
CA PHE A 136 1.98 9.70 -1.49
C PHE A 136 1.43 10.99 -0.87
N SER A 137 0.62 10.85 0.17
CA SER A 137 0.11 11.98 0.96
C SER A 137 0.99 12.23 2.17
N ASN A 138 1.27 13.51 2.49
CA ASN A 138 1.59 13.92 3.85
C ASN A 138 0.27 14.14 4.61
N GLU A 139 0.13 13.45 5.74
CA GLU A 139 -1.07 13.42 6.56
C GLU A 139 -1.37 14.80 7.15
N TRP A 140 -2.63 15.22 7.05
CA TRP A 140 -3.10 16.55 7.50
C TRP A 140 -2.93 16.81 9.00
N THR A 141 -2.79 15.76 9.83
CA THR A 141 -2.55 15.87 11.27
C THR A 141 -1.09 16.18 11.61
N THR A 142 -0.18 15.99 10.66
CA THR A 142 1.25 16.28 10.79
C THR A 142 1.77 16.99 9.52
N PRO A 143 1.18 18.14 9.17
CA PRO A 143 1.50 18.81 7.92
C PRO A 143 2.94 19.33 7.97
N ILE A 144 3.71 19.02 6.93
CA ILE A 144 5.08 19.50 6.75
C ILE A 144 5.14 20.75 5.86
N SER A 145 4.06 21.06 5.14
CA SER A 145 3.87 22.32 4.45
C SER A 145 3.14 23.33 5.34
N ARG A 146 3.34 24.63 5.07
CA ARG A 146 2.75 25.73 5.87
C ARG A 146 1.45 26.29 5.26
N ASP A 147 0.86 25.57 4.32
CA ASP A 147 -0.20 26.04 3.43
C ASP A 147 -1.53 25.26 3.52
N GLY A 148 -1.68 24.30 4.45
CA GLY A 148 -2.99 23.71 4.78
C GLY A 148 -3.03 22.18 4.96
N ASP A 149 -4.26 21.65 4.90
CA ASP A 149 -4.74 20.31 5.31
C ASP A 149 -4.21 19.15 4.44
N GLY A 150 -2.94 18.79 4.62
CA GLY A 150 -2.31 17.69 3.90
C GLY A 150 -1.85 18.09 2.49
N SER A 151 -1.00 17.27 1.88
CA SER A 151 -0.40 17.58 0.57
C SER A 151 0.00 16.31 -0.14
N LEU A 152 -0.01 16.34 -1.48
CA LEU A 152 0.47 15.24 -2.29
C LEU A 152 1.91 15.49 -2.72
N PHE A 153 2.72 14.44 -2.63
CA PHE A 153 4.12 14.46 -3.04
C PHE A 153 4.38 13.35 -4.05
N ILE A 154 5.37 13.60 -4.91
CA ILE A 154 5.94 12.59 -5.80
C ILE A 154 7.46 12.59 -5.70
N ALA A 155 8.07 11.41 -5.70
CA ALA A 155 9.51 11.25 -5.85
C ALA A 155 9.79 10.10 -6.82
N GLU A 156 10.91 10.19 -7.54
CA GLU A 156 11.42 9.04 -8.28
C GLU A 156 11.85 7.95 -7.30
N LEU A 157 11.70 6.69 -7.66
CA LEU A 157 12.19 5.54 -6.91
C LEU A 157 13.42 4.96 -7.61
N LYS A 158 14.30 4.32 -6.85
CA LYS A 158 15.26 3.39 -7.46
C LYS A 158 14.52 2.34 -8.28
N GLU A 159 15.19 1.85 -9.31
CA GLU A 159 14.62 0.83 -10.19
C GLU A 159 14.20 -0.46 -9.47
N ASP A 160 14.78 -0.76 -8.31
CA ASP A 160 14.45 -1.89 -7.44
C ASP A 160 13.42 -1.55 -6.34
N LEU A 161 12.90 -0.32 -6.36
CA LEU A 161 11.91 0.26 -5.45
C LEU A 161 12.38 0.38 -3.99
N THR A 162 13.68 0.21 -3.71
CA THR A 162 14.18 0.15 -2.32
C THR A 162 14.27 1.50 -1.62
N GLU A 163 14.37 2.60 -2.38
CA GLU A 163 14.47 3.96 -1.84
C GLU A 163 13.99 5.01 -2.84
N LEU A 164 13.68 6.20 -2.33
CA LEU A 164 13.42 7.40 -3.13
C LEU A 164 14.73 7.99 -3.65
N ILE A 165 14.72 8.45 -4.90
CA ILE A 165 15.80 9.23 -5.51
C ILE A 165 15.51 10.71 -5.26
N GLY A 166 16.34 11.31 -4.41
CA GLY A 166 16.25 12.72 -4.07
C GLY A 166 15.06 13.07 -3.17
N ASN A 167 14.75 14.37 -3.08
CA ASN A 167 13.68 14.85 -2.23
C ASN A 167 12.33 14.80 -2.95
N PRO A 168 11.24 14.39 -2.26
CA PRO A 168 9.90 14.47 -2.82
C PRO A 168 9.50 15.89 -3.19
N LYS A 169 8.79 16.03 -4.30
CA LYS A 169 8.25 17.29 -4.80
C LYS A 169 6.75 17.34 -4.52
N LYS A 170 6.29 18.43 -3.92
CA LYS A 170 4.86 18.69 -3.73
C LYS A 170 4.19 18.87 -5.10
N ILE A 171 3.03 18.25 -5.29
CA ILE A 171 2.24 18.31 -6.53
C ILE A 171 0.81 18.84 -6.31
N VAL A 172 0.28 18.78 -5.09
CA VAL A 172 -0.97 19.42 -4.64
C VAL A 172 -0.75 19.95 -3.25
#